data_AF-A0A174K1M0-F1
#
_entry.id   AF-A0A174K1M0-F1
#
_cell.length_a   1.000
_cell.length_b   1.000
_cell.length_c   1.000
_cell.angle_alpha   90.00
_cell.angle_beta   90.00
_cell.angle_gamma   90.00
#
_symmetry.space_group_name_H-M   'P 1'
#
loop_
_entity.id
_entity.type
_entity.pdbx_description
1 polymer ?
#
loop_
_entity_poly.entity_id
_entity_poly.type
_entity_poly.pdbx_seq_one_letter_code
_entity_poly.pdbx_strand_id
1 'polypeptide(L)'
;MFTLALGVATLMVLENLLQRSMVLGFLWTLGMAGLASWLGVDYEWRGIIVIDIFYLYNILLNIDKNYRYSSLIFCYFIMSYYGIIGTIFAIYIIYLYNTFRGFINMSTLKYIFYLFYPLHLYILLFFT
;
A
#
# COMPACT_ATOMS: atom_id res chain seq x y z
N MET A 1 -6.96 -4.04 -9.26
CA MET A 1 -5.72 -4.76 -8.86
C MET A 1 -4.44 -4.17 -9.47
N PHE A 2 -4.52 -3.11 -10.28
CA PHE A 2 -3.36 -2.63 -11.04
C PHE A 2 -2.51 -1.61 -10.27
N THR A 3 -3.06 -0.91 -9.26
CA THR A 3 -2.31 0.15 -8.54
C THR A 3 -1.16 -0.41 -7.74
N LEU A 4 -1.37 -1.56 -7.11
CA LEU A 4 -0.35 -2.20 -6.30
C LEU A 4 0.79 -2.75 -7.17
N ALA A 5 0.46 -3.37 -8.31
CA ALA A 5 1.47 -3.84 -9.26
C ALA A 5 2.32 -2.68 -9.82
N LEU A 6 1.65 -1.60 -10.22
CA LEU A 6 2.31 -0.37 -10.67
C LEU A 6 3.17 0.22 -9.55
N GLY A 7 2.66 0.30 -8.32
CA GLY A 7 3.39 0.79 -7.14
C GLY A 7 4.62 -0.06 -6.79
N VAL A 8 4.57 -1.38 -6.94
CA VAL A 8 5.78 -2.22 -6.75
C VAL A 8 6.82 -1.90 -7.84
N ALA A 9 6.38 -1.70 -9.08
CA ALA A 9 7.27 -1.28 -10.16
C ALA A 9 7.84 0.13 -9.92
N THR A 10 7.05 1.08 -9.38
CA THR A 10 7.55 2.41 -9.03
C THR A 10 8.65 2.31 -7.98
N LEU A 11 8.44 1.51 -6.92
CA LEU A 11 9.38 1.35 -5.82
C LEU A 11 10.71 0.74 -6.25
N MET A 12 10.70 -0.30 -7.11
CA MET A 12 11.93 -0.94 -7.61
C MET A 12 12.86 0.05 -8.33
N VAL A 13 12.29 1.01 -9.06
CA VAL A 13 13.07 2.04 -9.75
C VAL A 13 13.39 3.20 -8.79
N LEU A 14 12.44 3.57 -7.93
CA LEU A 14 12.59 4.67 -6.97
C LEU A 14 13.78 4.45 -6.04
N GLU A 15 14.02 3.22 -5.58
CA GLU A 15 15.17 2.89 -4.72
C GLU A 15 16.51 3.30 -5.35
N ASN A 16 16.72 2.89 -6.60
CA ASN A 16 17.94 3.18 -7.34
C ASN A 16 18.08 4.68 -7.66
N LEU A 17 16.96 5.35 -7.95
CA LEU A 17 16.97 6.78 -8.26
C LEU A 17 17.25 7.63 -7.02
N LEU A 18 16.67 7.28 -5.88
CA LEU A 18 16.80 8.02 -4.63
C LEU A 18 18.23 7.94 -4.06
N GLN A 19 18.94 6.83 -4.30
CA GLN A 19 20.38 6.71 -4.03
C GLN A 19 21.23 7.70 -4.84
N ARG A 20 20.82 8.02 -6.08
CA ARG A 20 21.56 8.90 -6.97
C ARG A 20 21.23 10.37 -6.74
N SER A 21 19.96 10.71 -6.64
CA SER A 21 19.52 12.05 -6.25
C SER A 21 18.05 12.07 -5.80
N MET A 22 17.77 12.86 -4.78
CA MET A 22 16.41 13.04 -4.26
C MET A 22 15.46 13.67 -5.29
N VAL A 23 15.98 14.56 -6.14
CA VAL A 23 15.22 15.24 -7.20
C VAL A 23 14.75 14.26 -8.27
N LEU A 24 15.58 13.30 -8.69
CA LEU A 24 15.13 12.27 -9.64
C LEU A 24 14.05 11.39 -9.03
N GLY A 25 14.18 11.04 -7.75
CA GLY A 25 13.13 10.31 -7.04
C GLY A 25 11.79 11.05 -7.09
N PHE A 26 11.79 12.36 -6.79
CA PHE A 26 10.57 13.18 -6.85
C PHE A 26 9.97 13.29 -8.27
N LEU A 27 10.81 13.48 -9.29
CA LEU A 27 10.34 13.51 -10.68
C LEU A 27 9.76 12.17 -11.10
N TRP A 28 10.34 11.07 -10.63
CA TRP A 28 9.85 9.73 -10.89
C TRP A 28 8.48 9.47 -10.26
N THR A 29 8.29 9.82 -8.98
CA THR A 29 6.99 9.65 -8.31
C THR A 29 5.90 10.48 -8.98
N LEU A 30 6.19 11.73 -9.37
CA LEU A 30 5.27 12.56 -10.15
C LEU A 30 4.92 11.92 -11.51
N GLY A 31 5.93 11.41 -12.23
CA GLY A 31 5.73 10.76 -13.52
C GLY A 31 4.82 9.53 -13.40
N MET A 32 5.07 8.67 -12.42
CA MET A 32 4.25 7.48 -12.21
C MET A 32 2.84 7.84 -11.70
N ALA A 33 2.71 8.87 -10.86
CA ALA A 33 1.41 9.39 -10.43
C ALA A 33 0.56 9.85 -11.64
N GLY A 34 1.16 10.56 -12.59
CA GLY A 34 0.50 10.95 -13.84
C GLY A 34 0.17 9.76 -14.75
N LEU A 35 1.05 8.75 -14.82
CA LEU A 35 0.75 7.52 -15.55
C LEU A 35 -0.41 6.75 -14.93
N ALA A 36 -0.53 6.71 -13.60
CA ALA A 36 -1.65 6.04 -12.93
C ALA A 36 -2.99 6.75 -13.13
N SER A 37 -3.01 8.08 -13.19
CA SER A 37 -4.25 8.80 -13.51
C SER A 37 -4.64 8.57 -14.97
N TRP A 38 -3.68 8.52 -15.90
CA TRP A 38 -3.98 8.26 -17.31
C TRP A 38 -4.44 6.81 -17.55
N LEU A 39 -3.81 5.84 -16.90
CA LEU A 39 -4.19 4.43 -17.00
C LEU A 39 -5.50 4.08 -16.26
N GLY A 40 -6.09 5.02 -15.51
CA GLY A 40 -7.36 4.82 -14.81
C GLY A 40 -7.28 3.72 -13.76
N VAL A 41 -6.16 3.65 -13.04
CA VAL A 41 -5.89 2.56 -12.09
C VAL A 41 -6.74 2.71 -10.82
N ASP A 42 -7.04 1.62 -10.09
CA ASP A 42 -8.01 1.55 -8.96
C ASP A 42 -8.01 2.74 -7.96
N TYR A 43 -6.83 3.25 -7.59
CA TYR A 43 -6.64 4.38 -6.67
C TYR A 43 -5.84 5.53 -7.32
N GLU A 44 -5.70 5.49 -8.65
CA GLU A 44 -5.03 6.49 -9.48
C GLU A 44 -3.67 6.95 -8.89
N TRP A 45 -3.41 8.25 -8.96
CA TRP A 45 -2.26 8.94 -8.40
C TRP A 45 -2.20 8.86 -6.87
N ARG A 46 -3.36 8.79 -6.19
CA ARG A 46 -3.46 8.74 -4.71
C ARG A 46 -2.81 7.49 -4.16
N GLY A 47 -3.01 6.36 -4.81
CA GLY A 47 -2.41 5.08 -4.44
C GLY A 47 -0.89 5.10 -4.50
N ILE A 48 -0.32 5.65 -5.57
CA ILE A 48 1.15 5.79 -5.72
C ILE A 48 1.72 6.65 -4.61
N ILE A 49 1.13 7.83 -4.37
CA ILE A 49 1.61 8.74 -3.32
C ILE A 49 1.60 8.06 -1.96
N VAL A 50 0.54 7.31 -1.63
CA VAL A 50 0.46 6.61 -0.34
C VAL A 50 1.56 5.54 -0.22
N ILE A 51 1.79 4.74 -1.27
CA ILE A 51 2.85 3.72 -1.29
C ILE A 51 4.22 4.38 -1.11
N ASP A 52 4.50 5.44 -1.86
CA ASP A 52 5.77 6.16 -1.80
C ASP A 52 5.97 6.83 -0.43
N ILE A 53 4.94 7.42 0.18
CA ILE A 53 5.04 7.99 1.54
C ILE A 53 5.42 6.91 2.56
N PHE A 54 4.76 5.75 2.54
CA PHE A 54 5.09 4.64 3.44
C PHE A 54 6.51 4.13 3.21
N TYR A 55 6.94 4.04 1.95
CA TYR A 55 8.28 3.62 1.58
C TYR A 55 9.36 4.61 2.06
N LEU A 56 9.18 5.90 1.80
CA LEU A 56 10.09 6.96 2.23
C LEU A 56 10.18 7.02 3.76
N TYR A 57 9.06 6.93 4.47
CA TYR A 57 9.08 6.89 5.94
C TYR A 57 9.87 5.70 6.49
N ASN A 58 9.80 4.56 5.80
CA ASN A 58 10.52 3.36 6.20
C ASN A 58 12.02 3.46 5.91
N ILE A 59 12.43 3.97 4.74
CA ILE A 59 13.84 4.00 4.31
C ILE A 59 14.59 5.23 4.77
N LEU A 60 14.03 6.43 4.58
CA LEU A 60 14.73 7.69 4.80
C LEU A 60 14.85 8.04 6.28
N LEU A 61 13.85 7.68 7.07
CA LEU A 61 13.75 8.13 8.46
C LEU A 61 14.10 7.02 9.46
N ASN A 62 14.28 5.78 9.00
CA ASN A 62 14.48 4.56 9.81
C ASN A 62 13.64 4.61 11.10
N ILE A 63 12.41 5.09 10.94
CA ILE A 63 11.65 5.67 12.02
C ILE A 63 11.19 4.53 12.92
N ASP A 64 11.56 4.61 14.20
CA ASP A 64 11.03 3.71 15.22
C ASP A 64 9.50 3.67 15.12
N LYS A 65 8.89 2.53 15.46
CA LYS A 65 7.43 2.31 15.36
C LYS A 65 6.60 3.50 15.90
N ASN A 66 7.14 4.27 16.84
CA ASN A 66 6.55 5.46 17.44
C ASN A 66 6.31 6.65 16.50
N TYR A 67 7.04 6.82 15.39
CA TYR A 67 6.78 7.94 14.45
C TYR A 67 6.00 7.50 13.19
N ARG A 68 5.34 6.34 13.21
CA ARG A 68 4.45 5.89 12.12
C ARG A 68 3.13 6.67 12.05
N TYR A 69 2.78 7.48 13.06
CA TYR A 69 1.51 8.20 13.09
C TYR A 69 1.37 9.24 11.98
N SER A 70 2.46 9.91 11.60
CA SER A 70 2.41 10.93 10.56
C SER A 70 2.09 10.34 9.18
N SER A 71 2.68 9.20 8.80
CA SER A 71 2.35 8.53 7.53
C SER A 71 0.91 8.02 7.50
N LEU A 72 0.38 7.57 8.65
CA LEU A 72 -1.04 7.20 8.78
C LEU A 72 -1.98 8.41 8.66
N ILE A 73 -1.62 9.56 9.22
CA ILE A 73 -2.40 10.81 9.08
C ILE A 73 -2.42 11.25 7.60
N PHE A 74 -1.28 11.24 6.92
CA PHE A 74 -1.23 11.53 5.49
C PHE A 74 -2.08 10.55 4.67
N CYS A 75 -2.00 9.26 4.98
CA CYS A 75 -2.84 8.23 4.34
C CYS A 75 -4.33 8.52 4.53
N TYR A 76 -4.76 8.92 5.73
CA TYR A 76 -6.15 9.29 6.01
C TYR A 76 -6.63 10.42 5.10
N PHE A 77 -5.87 11.53 5.04
CA PHE A 77 -6.25 12.67 4.21
C PHE A 77 -6.37 12.30 2.73
N ILE A 78 -5.43 11.52 2.21
CA ILE A 78 -5.38 11.17 0.78
C ILE A 78 -6.48 10.17 0.40
N MET A 79 -6.68 9.14 1.21
CA MET A 79 -7.57 8.01 0.90
C MET A 79 -9.02 8.26 1.31
N SER A 80 -9.30 9.22 2.21
CA SER A 80 -10.67 9.51 2.68
C SER A 80 -11.64 9.84 1.54
N TYR A 81 -11.12 10.28 0.39
CA TYR A 81 -11.85 10.47 -0.86
C TYR A 81 -12.66 9.24 -1.29
N TYR A 82 -12.14 8.03 -1.07
CA TYR A 82 -12.81 6.78 -1.45
C TYR A 82 -13.75 6.24 -0.36
N GLY A 83 -13.79 6.86 0.81
CA GLY A 83 -14.68 6.48 1.91
C GLY A 83 -14.02 6.57 3.28
N ILE A 84 -14.53 7.47 4.12
CA ILE A 84 -13.97 7.78 5.46
C ILE A 84 -13.99 6.56 6.39
N ILE A 85 -15.08 5.80 6.42
CA ILE A 85 -15.22 4.64 7.31
C ILE A 85 -14.21 3.55 6.90
N GLY A 86 -14.10 3.28 5.60
CA GLY A 86 -13.17 2.30 5.06
C GLY A 86 -11.71 2.65 5.35
N THR A 87 -11.35 3.94 5.24
CA THR A 87 -9.98 4.37 5.56
C THR A 87 -9.64 4.25 7.04
N ILE A 88 -10.59 4.54 7.95
CA ILE A 88 -10.37 4.36 9.40
C ILE A 88 -10.08 2.89 9.71
N PHE A 89 -10.88 1.96 9.17
CA PHE A 89 -10.65 0.53 9.34
C PHE A 89 -9.30 0.09 8.74
N ALA A 90 -8.96 0.55 7.54
CA ALA A 90 -7.69 0.21 6.91
C ALA A 90 -6.48 0.72 7.72
N ILE A 91 -6.54 1.97 8.21
CA ILE A 91 -5.50 2.56 9.06
C ILE A 91 -5.34 1.76 10.35
N TYR A 92 -6.45 1.35 10.97
CA TYR A 92 -6.42 0.52 12.18
C TYR A 92 -5.70 -0.82 11.93
N ILE A 93 -5.99 -1.48 10.81
CA ILE A 93 -5.31 -2.73 10.42
C ILE A 93 -3.81 -2.49 10.17
N ILE A 94 -3.44 -1.43 9.46
CA ILE A 94 -2.03 -1.08 9.17
C ILE A 94 -1.27 -0.73 10.46
N TYR A 95 -1.95 -0.08 11.42
CA TYR A 95 -1.39 0.25 12.73
C TYR A 95 -1.09 -1.02 13.53
N LEU A 96 -2.02 -1.99 13.55
CA LEU A 96 -1.81 -3.28 14.20
C LEU A 96 -0.78 -4.17 13.48
N TYR A 97 -0.42 -3.84 12.24
CA TYR A 97 0.54 -4.61 11.47
C TYR A 97 1.95 -4.50 12.08
N ASN A 98 2.35 -5.56 12.78
CA ASN A 98 3.71 -5.83 13.18
C ASN A 98 4.47 -6.26 11.92
N THR A 99 5.24 -5.32 11.36
CA THR A 99 6.09 -5.38 10.15
C THR A 99 6.88 -6.67 9.88
N PHE A 100 6.89 -7.62 10.82
CA PHE A 100 7.31 -8.99 10.59
C PHE A 100 6.49 -9.69 9.51
N ARG A 101 7.17 -10.04 8.42
CA ARG A 101 6.62 -10.87 7.35
C ARG A 101 6.33 -12.28 7.90
N GLY A 102 5.07 -12.55 8.25
CA GLY A 102 4.58 -13.90 8.53
C GLY A 102 5.18 -14.57 9.77
N PHE A 103 5.14 -13.91 10.92
CA PHE A 103 5.59 -14.47 12.22
C PHE A 103 4.79 -15.68 12.72
N ILE A 104 3.69 -16.04 12.05
CA ILE A 104 2.95 -17.26 12.35
C ILE A 104 3.70 -18.43 11.74
N ASN A 105 4.46 -19.12 12.58
CA ASN A 105 5.12 -20.40 12.31
C ASN A 105 4.13 -21.59 12.25
N MET A 106 2.81 -21.35 12.41
CA MET A 106 1.80 -22.36 12.08
C MET A 106 1.59 -22.38 10.58
N SER A 107 2.33 -23.28 9.92
CA SER A 107 2.22 -23.59 8.49
C SER A 107 0.78 -23.79 8.02
N THR A 108 -0.14 -24.25 8.88
CA THR A 108 -1.52 -24.59 8.55
C THR A 108 -2.48 -23.39 8.45
N LEU A 109 -2.35 -22.38 9.33
CA LEU A 109 -3.28 -21.24 9.37
C LEU A 109 -3.18 -20.32 8.14
N LYS A 110 -1.99 -20.24 7.53
CA LYS A 110 -1.79 -19.47 6.28
C LYS A 110 -2.71 -19.99 5.17
N TYR A 111 -2.81 -21.31 5.01
CA TYR A 111 -3.63 -21.93 3.98
C TYR A 111 -5.14 -21.84 4.25
N ILE A 112 -5.55 -21.81 5.53
CA ILE A 112 -6.96 -21.62 5.90
C ILE A 112 -7.49 -20.26 5.43
N PHE A 113 -6.70 -19.19 5.61
CA PHE A 113 -7.06 -17.87 5.08
C PHE A 113 -7.05 -17.82 3.55
N TYR A 114 -6.15 -18.55 2.88
CA TYR A 114 -6.17 -18.66 1.41
C TYR A 114 -7.37 -19.46 0.89
N LEU A 115 -7.88 -20.45 1.63
CA LEU A 115 -9.08 -21.22 1.26
C LEU A 115 -10.36 -20.39 1.41
N PHE A 116 -10.39 -19.42 2.33
CA PHE A 116 -11.56 -18.58 2.53
C PHE A 116 -11.92 -17.78 1.26
N TYR A 117 -10.92 -17.29 0.53
CA TYR A 117 -11.14 -16.47 -0.66
C TYR A 117 -11.90 -17.16 -1.80
N PRO A 118 -11.49 -18.35 -2.30
CA PRO A 118 -12.25 -19.07 -3.32
C PRO A 118 -13.60 -19.60 -2.80
N LEU A 119 -13.69 -19.98 -1.52
CA LEU A 119 -14.95 -20.44 -0.93
C LEU A 119 -16.01 -19.33 -0.89
N HIS A 120 -15.65 -18.11 -0.49
CA HIS A 120 -16.61 -17.01 -0.45
C HIS A 120 -17.10 -16.63 -1.88
N LEU A 121 -16.22 -16.72 -2.89
CA LEU A 121 -16.58 -16.48 -4.29
C LEU A 121 -17.54 -17.56 -4.79
N TYR A 122 -17.32 -18.82 -4.42
CA TYR A 122 -18.21 -19.92 -4.78
C TYR A 122 -19.58 -19.81 -4.11
N ILE A 123 -19.62 -19.39 -2.83
CA ILE A 123 -20.86 -19.13 -2.10
C ILE A 123 -21.63 -17.99 -2.77
N LEU A 124 -20.99 -16.86 -3.07
CA LEU A 124 -21.63 -15.77 -3.81
C LEU A 124 -22.21 -16.24 -5.14
N LEU A 125 -21.45 -17.01 -5.92
CA LEU A 125 -21.89 -17.54 -7.21
C LEU A 125 -23.06 -18.54 -7.10
N PHE A 126 -23.20 -19.26 -5.99
CA PHE A 126 -24.34 -20.17 -5.77
C PHE A 126 -25.61 -19.47 -5.27
N PHE A 127 -25.46 -18.30 -4.62
CA PHE A 127 -26.58 -17.54 -4.04
C PHE A 127 -27.05 -16.36 -4.89
N THR A 128 -26.36 -16.03 -5.99
CA THR A 128 -26.79 -15.05 -7.02
C THR A 128 -27.29 -15.76 -8.27
#